data_AF-A0A975PKP5-F1
#
_entry.id   AF-A0A975PKP5-F1
#
_cell.length_a   1.000
_cell.length_b   1.000
_cell.length_c   1.000
_cell.angle_alpha   90.00
_cell.angle_beta   90.00
_cell.angle_gamma   90.00
#
_symmetry.space_group_name_H-M   'P 1'
#
loop_
_entity.id
_entity.type
_entity.pdbx_description
1 polymer ?
#
loop_
_entity_poly.entity_id
_entity_poly.type
_entity_poly.pdbx_seq_one_letter_code
_entity_poly.pdbx_strand_id
1 'polypeptide(L)'
;MFNELVEIVKKGNVKYHLYQHDLMINTDVLDYEIDSDFINLKIAVGYITIWCDSILDKCRRPDNLIIECEYCFRIYNQYKEPIGYLYGLNN
;
A
#
# COMPACT_ATOMS: atom_id res chain seq x y z
N MET A 1 6.97 3.82 11.07
CA MET A 1 5.97 3.72 9.97
C MET A 1 6.04 2.36 9.28
N PHE A 2 7.22 1.86 8.89
CA PHE A 2 7.34 0.50 8.33
C PHE A 2 6.76 -0.60 9.23
N ASN A 3 7.12 -0.65 10.52
CA ASN A 3 6.53 -1.61 11.46
C ASN A 3 5.01 -1.47 11.62
N GLU A 4 4.47 -0.25 11.51
CA GLU A 4 3.02 -0.03 11.55
C GLU A 4 2.35 -0.61 10.29
N LEU A 5 2.97 -0.42 9.11
CA LEU A 5 2.53 -1.02 7.87
C LEU A 5 2.57 -2.55 7.93
N VAL A 6 3.64 -3.13 8.51
CA VAL A 6 3.75 -4.59 8.73
C VAL A 6 2.57 -5.12 9.53
N GLU A 7 2.26 -4.50 10.67
CA GLU A 7 1.15 -4.92 11.53
C GLU A 7 -0.20 -4.78 10.81
N ILE A 8 -0.33 -3.76 9.97
CA ILE A 8 -1.51 -3.55 9.13
C ILE A 8 -1.67 -4.62 8.07
N VAL A 9 -0.61 -4.97 7.35
CA VAL A 9 -0.62 -6.04 6.35
C VAL A 9 -0.99 -7.38 7.00
N LYS A 10 -0.46 -7.66 8.21
CA LYS A 10 -0.80 -8.86 8.99
C LYS A 10 -2.26 -8.93 9.45
N LYS A 11 -2.92 -7.80 9.70
CA LYS A 11 -4.34 -7.77 10.11
C LYS A 11 -5.28 -8.28 9.00
N GLY A 12 -4.82 -8.32 7.75
CA GLY A 12 -5.65 -8.62 6.59
C GLY A 12 -6.55 -7.45 6.18
N ASN A 13 -7.21 -7.58 5.03
CA ASN A 13 -8.07 -6.55 4.42
C ASN A 13 -7.34 -5.29 3.92
N VAL A 14 -6.14 -5.47 3.36
CA VAL A 14 -5.39 -4.39 2.72
C VAL A 14 -5.65 -4.38 1.22
N LYS A 15 -5.86 -3.18 0.67
CA LYS A 15 -5.96 -2.91 -0.76
C LYS A 15 -4.84 -2.02 -1.23
N TYR A 16 -4.43 -2.24 -2.47
CA TYR A 16 -3.53 -1.36 -3.20
C TYR A 16 -4.31 -0.52 -4.21
N HIS A 17 -4.03 0.79 -4.22
CA HIS A 17 -4.59 1.74 -5.17
C HIS A 17 -3.50 2.56 -5.87
N LEU A 18 -3.57 2.63 -7.19
CA LEU A 18 -2.76 3.50 -8.04
C LEU A 18 -3.67 4.27 -8.99
N TYR A 19 -3.39 5.56 -9.14
CA TYR A 19 -3.98 6.37 -10.19
C TYR A 19 -2.94 7.31 -10.78
N GLN A 20 -2.58 7.05 -12.04
CA GLN A 20 -1.56 7.82 -12.73
C GLN A 20 -1.79 7.76 -14.25
N HIS A 21 -1.78 8.91 -14.93
CA HIS A 21 -1.93 9.00 -16.39
C HIS A 21 -3.13 8.19 -16.92
N ASP A 22 -4.31 8.37 -16.33
CA ASP A 22 -5.56 7.66 -16.65
C ASP A 22 -5.54 6.13 -16.42
N LEU A 23 -4.43 5.57 -15.90
CA LEU A 23 -4.39 4.21 -15.40
C LEU A 23 -4.90 4.17 -13.96
N MET A 24 -5.91 3.33 -13.70
CA MET A 24 -6.41 3.05 -12.37
C MET A 24 -6.24 1.56 -12.03
N ILE A 25 -5.56 1.29 -10.93
CA ILE A 25 -5.47 -0.05 -10.33
C ILE A 25 -6.04 0.07 -8.92
N ASN A 26 -7.05 -0.73 -8.60
CA ASN A 26 -7.59 -0.85 -7.25
C ASN A 26 -7.87 -2.33 -6.98
N THR A 27 -7.03 -2.97 -6.17
CA THR A 27 -7.00 -4.43 -6.00
C THR A 27 -6.72 -4.82 -4.57
N ASP A 28 -7.20 -5.99 -4.18
CA ASP A 28 -6.84 -6.63 -2.92
C ASP A 28 -5.36 -7.04 -2.92
N VAL A 29 -4.73 -6.96 -1.74
CA VAL A 29 -3.49 -7.67 -1.43
C VAL A 29 -3.87 -9.13 -1.17
N LEU A 30 -3.42 -10.01 -2.06
CA LEU A 30 -3.79 -11.42 -2.07
C LEU A 30 -2.92 -12.27 -1.13
N ASP A 31 -1.67 -11.87 -0.98
CA ASP A 31 -0.67 -12.55 -0.16
C ASP A 31 0.46 -11.58 0.18
N TYR A 32 1.29 -11.92 1.17
CA TYR A 32 2.46 -11.15 1.52
C TYR A 32 3.62 -12.01 2.03
N GLU A 33 4.83 -11.53 1.78
CA GLU A 33 6.06 -12.01 2.39
C GLU A 33 6.69 -10.86 3.18
N ILE A 34 7.13 -11.13 4.40
CA ILE A 34 7.79 -10.16 5.27
C ILE A 34 9.16 -10.71 5.64
N ASP A 35 10.18 -9.90 5.40
CA ASP A 35 11.56 -10.12 5.84
C ASP A 35 12.01 -8.95 6.74
N SER A 36 13.25 -8.98 7.24
CA SER A 36 13.80 -7.86 8.02
C SER A 36 13.90 -6.57 7.20
N ASP A 37 14.12 -6.68 5.89
CA ASP A 37 14.44 -5.53 5.04
C ASP A 37 13.30 -5.10 4.12
N PHE A 38 12.24 -5.91 3.95
CA PHE A 38 11.15 -5.59 3.03
C PHE A 38 9.82 -6.27 3.37
N ILE A 39 8.76 -5.74 2.76
CA ILE A 39 7.47 -6.40 2.58
C ILE A 39 7.24 -6.56 1.09
N ASN A 40 6.95 -7.79 0.65
CA ASN A 40 6.54 -8.06 -0.72
C ASN A 40 5.06 -8.41 -0.73
N LEU A 41 4.27 -7.59 -1.43
CA LEU A 41 2.83 -7.73 -1.53
C LEU A 41 2.46 -8.33 -2.87
N LYS A 42 1.75 -9.45 -2.85
CA LYS A 42 1.16 -10.03 -4.05
C LYS A 42 -0.19 -9.39 -4.31
N ILE A 43 -0.37 -8.88 -5.51
CA ILE A 43 -1.64 -8.34 -6.03
C ILE A 43 -2.04 -9.10 -7.29
N ALA A 44 -3.27 -8.89 -7.78
CA ALA A 44 -3.77 -9.59 -8.97
C ALA A 44 -2.89 -9.39 -10.22
N VAL A 45 -2.19 -8.26 -10.30
CA VAL A 45 -1.41 -7.84 -11.47
C VAL A 45 0.10 -7.95 -11.29
N GLY A 46 0.58 -8.49 -10.16
CA GLY A 46 2.02 -8.64 -9.90
C GLY A 46 2.41 -8.54 -8.44
N TYR A 47 3.60 -8.01 -8.19
CA TYR A 47 4.19 -7.89 -6.87
C TYR A 47 4.64 -6.46 -6.61
N ILE A 48 4.52 -6.01 -5.36
CA ILE A 48 5.00 -4.71 -4.90
C ILE A 48 5.95 -4.94 -3.74
N THR A 49 7.22 -4.57 -3.92
CA THR A 49 8.23 -4.61 -2.85
C THR A 49 8.33 -3.24 -2.19
N ILE A 50 8.18 -3.20 -0.87
CA ILE A 50 8.33 -2.02 -0.03
C ILE A 50 9.51 -2.29 0.90
N TRP A 51 10.59 -1.54 0.73
CA TRP A 51 11.79 -1.68 1.56
C TRP A 51 11.61 -0.96 2.89
N CYS A 52 12.33 -1.39 3.92
CA CYS A 52 12.24 -0.83 5.27
C CYS A 52 12.66 0.66 5.34
N ASP A 53 13.49 1.09 4.39
CA ASP A 53 13.96 2.46 4.21
C ASP A 53 13.11 3.29 3.23
N SER A 54 12.08 2.67 2.62
CA SER A 54 11.16 3.37 1.73
C SER A 54 10.40 4.45 2.51
N ILE A 55 10.19 5.60 1.85
CA ILE A 55 9.37 6.66 2.42
C ILE A 55 7.91 6.17 2.43
N LEU A 56 7.27 6.31 3.57
CA LEU A 56 5.87 5.94 3.79
C LEU A 56 5.17 7.12 4.45
N ASP A 57 4.15 7.69 3.82
CA ASP A 57 3.38 8.78 4.42
C ASP A 57 1.99 8.27 4.81
N LYS A 58 1.70 8.26 6.11
CA LYS A 58 0.33 8.07 6.58
C LYS A 58 -0.48 9.30 6.18
N CYS A 59 -1.53 9.10 5.39
CA CYS A 59 -2.26 10.20 4.76
C CYS A 59 -3.76 9.98 4.78
N ARG A 60 -4.50 11.04 4.42
CA ARG A 60 -5.89 10.89 3.99
C ARG A 60 -5.86 10.21 2.61
N ARG A 61 -6.81 9.28 2.39
CA ARG A 61 -7.00 8.61 1.09
C ARG A 61 -6.95 9.60 -0.08
N PRO A 62 -6.50 9.18 -1.27
CA PRO A 62 -6.49 10.04 -2.44
C PRO A 62 -7.94 10.42 -2.86
N ASP A 63 -8.10 11.61 -3.45
CA ASP A 63 -9.42 12.17 -3.77
C ASP A 63 -10.24 11.30 -4.73
N ASN A 64 -9.56 10.55 -5.58
CA ASN A 64 -10.20 9.63 -6.53
C ASN A 64 -10.62 8.28 -5.91
N LEU A 65 -10.37 8.07 -4.61
CA LEU A 65 -10.78 6.89 -3.87
C LEU A 65 -11.98 7.24 -2.96
N ILE A 66 -13.19 6.91 -3.41
CA ILE A 66 -14.45 7.24 -2.73
C ILE A 66 -14.85 6.09 -1.78
N ILE A 67 -14.10 5.91 -0.71
CA ILE A 67 -14.36 4.89 0.33
C ILE A 67 -13.90 5.37 1.71
N GLU A 68 -14.45 4.81 2.78
CA GLU A 68 -13.89 5.00 4.12
C GLU A 68 -12.75 4.02 4.36
N CYS A 69 -11.63 4.52 4.89
CA CYS A 69 -10.45 3.72 5.18
C CYS A 69 -10.11 3.87 6.66
N GLU A 70 -9.84 2.76 7.35
CA GLU A 70 -9.30 2.79 8.72
C GLU A 70 -7.91 3.45 8.74
N TYR A 71 -7.11 3.10 7.74
CA TYR A 71 -5.74 3.56 7.56
C TYR A 71 -5.42 3.70 6.07
N CYS A 72 -4.53 4.63 5.73
CA CYS A 72 -4.02 4.82 4.37
C CYS A 72 -2.57 5.30 4.41
N PHE A 73 -1.71 4.65 3.63
CA PHE A 73 -0.31 4.98 3.44
C PHE A 73 -0.05 5.26 1.97
N ARG A 74 0.59 6.37 1.67
CA ARG A 74 1.22 6.61 0.37
C ARG A 74 2.62 6.01 0.39
N ILE A 75 2.95 5.23 -0.63
CA ILE A 75 4.23 4.55 -0.77
C ILE A 75 5.06 5.26 -1.84
N TYR A 76 6.36 5.36 -1.61
CA TYR A 76 7.31 5.90 -2.58
C TYR A 76 8.36 4.86 -2.96
N ASN A 77 8.84 4.92 -4.20
CA ASN A 77 9.99 4.14 -4.65
C ASN A 77 11.32 4.74 -4.14
N GLN A 78 12.44 4.08 -4.48
CA GLN A 78 13.80 4.56 -4.16
C GLN A 78 14.15 5.94 -4.75
N TYR A 79 13.41 6.40 -5.77
CA TYR A 79 13.57 7.72 -6.40
C TYR A 79 12.68 8.79 -5.77
N LYS A 80 11.98 8.47 -4.67
CA LYS A 80 11.03 9.33 -3.97
C LYS A 80 9.81 9.71 -4.82
N GLU A 81 9.45 8.86 -5.78
CA GLU A 81 8.24 9.03 -6.58
C GLU A 81 7.10 8.21 -5.97
N PRO A 82 5.87 8.76 -5.89
CA PRO A 82 4.74 8.03 -5.33
C PRO A 82 4.36 6.87 -6.25
N ILE A 83 4.34 5.66 -5.72
CA ILE A 83 3.99 4.45 -6.46
C ILE A 83 2.62 3.90 -6.07
N GLY A 84 1.78 4.70 -5.42
CA GLY A 84 0.42 4.32 -5.04
C GLY A 84 0.20 4.33 -3.53
N TYR A 85 -0.88 3.67 -3.12
CA TYR A 85 -1.39 3.70 -1.76
C TYR A 85 -1.74 2.31 -1.29
N LEU A 86 -1.50 2.05 0.00
CA LEU A 86 -2.10 0.92 0.72
C LEU A 86 -3.12 1.45 1.70
N TYR A 87 -4.29 0.83 1.72
CA TYR A 87 -5.35 1.22 2.64
C TYR A 87 -6.12 0.01 3.14
N GLY A 88 -6.69 0.14 4.32
CA GLY A 88 -7.57 -0.86 4.91
C GLY A 88 -9.00 -0.37 4.98
N LEU A 89 -9.93 -1.31 4.93
CA LEU A 89 -11.36 -1.04 5.06
C LEU A 89 -11.80 -1.18 6.51
N ASN A 90 -12.66 -0.28 6.97
CA ASN A 90 -13.44 -0.51 8.19
C ASN A 90 -14.45 -1.61 7.88
N ASN A 91 -14.37 -2.74 8.57
CA ASN A 91 -15.43 -3.77 8.53
C ASN A 91 -16.61 -3.36 9.41
#